data_AF-A0A358DLM0-F1
#
_entry.id   AF-A0A358DLM0-F1
#
_cell.length_a   1.000
_cell.length_b   1.000
_cell.length_c   1.000
_cell.angle_alpha   90.00
_cell.angle_beta   90.00
_cell.angle_gamma   90.00
#
_symmetry.space_group_name_H-M   'P 1'
#
loop_
_entity.id
_entity.type
_entity.pdbx_description
1 polymer ?
#
loop_
_entity_poly.entity_id
_entity_poly.type
_entity_poly.pdbx_seq_one_letter_code
_entity_poly.pdbx_strand_id
1 'polypeptide(L)'
;MRSARSPWIVSAPFDVSFFLLGAWLVPIILWLGIGVWGLLTSLLIFRVLDYSHIFVTWPFTFGDRKTMADHGRWYGTGFFAIIGLSVLMTTLGRTAQVLWWSVFIYWGAFHIIRQHYGFLRIYQSRHGARSSLAKAEVGMLYSGTAFPYLLNLSQGWALDPMGDAVFQIPVPAVLAWGALGVFIACSVQVFWGWWLS
;
A
#
# COMPACT_ATOMS: atom_id res chain seq x y z
N MET A 1 14.81 7.91 33.52
CA MET A 1 14.00 6.71 33.27
C MET A 1 13.06 7.02 32.10
N ARG A 2 13.29 6.45 30.91
CA ARG A 2 12.32 6.55 29.81
C ARG A 2 11.12 5.71 30.24
N SER A 3 9.93 6.28 30.41
CA SER A 3 8.74 5.44 30.51
C SER A 3 8.72 4.54 29.28
N ALA A 4 8.62 3.23 29.49
CA ALA A 4 8.60 2.27 28.39
C ALA A 4 7.35 2.58 27.56
N ARG A 5 7.50 3.36 26.49
CA ARG A 5 6.42 3.58 25.53
C ARG A 5 6.01 2.20 25.03
N SER A 6 4.70 1.94 25.06
CA SER A 6 4.15 0.68 24.56
C SER A 6 4.71 0.40 23.16
N PRO A 7 5.14 -0.85 22.88
CA PRO A 7 5.57 -1.24 21.54
C PRO A 7 4.46 -1.04 20.49
N TRP A 8 3.21 -1.15 20.94
CA TRP A 8 2.00 -1.03 20.14
C TRP A 8 1.59 0.42 19.96
N ILE A 9 1.11 0.76 18.76
CA ILE A 9 0.57 2.08 18.38
C ILE A 9 -0.62 2.43 19.27
N VAL A 10 -1.64 1.56 19.29
CA VAL A 10 -2.83 1.69 20.14
C VAL A 10 -2.82 0.62 21.22
N SER A 11 -2.90 -0.65 20.83
CA SER A 11 -2.81 -1.82 21.73
C SER A 11 -2.52 -3.08 20.92
N ALA A 12 -1.97 -4.12 21.54
CA ALA A 12 -1.69 -5.40 20.86
C ALA A 12 -2.91 -5.97 20.10
N PRO A 13 -4.09 -6.15 20.71
CA PRO A 13 -5.23 -6.72 20.00
C PRO A 13 -5.75 -5.81 18.87
N PHE A 14 -5.69 -4.49 19.06
CA PHE A 14 -6.12 -3.53 18.04
C PHE A 14 -5.17 -3.55 16.84
N ASP A 15 -3.88 -3.39 17.11
CA ASP A 15 -2.84 -3.33 16.09
C ASP A 15 -2.76 -4.65 15.30
N VAL A 16 -2.82 -5.79 15.99
CA VAL A 16 -2.83 -7.11 15.35
C VAL A 16 -4.06 -7.27 14.46
N SER A 17 -5.26 -6.92 14.93
CA SER A 17 -6.49 -7.10 14.15
C SER A 17 -6.57 -6.16 12.94
N PHE A 18 -6.30 -4.87 13.15
CA PHE A 18 -6.56 -3.83 12.16
C PHE A 18 -5.37 -3.47 11.28
N PHE A 19 -4.14 -3.53 11.79
CA PHE A 19 -2.95 -3.15 11.01
C PHE A 19 -2.19 -4.36 10.45
N LEU A 20 -2.16 -5.49 11.16
CA LEU A 20 -1.34 -6.64 10.77
C LEU A 20 -2.17 -7.75 10.08
N LEU A 21 -3.20 -8.29 10.73
CA LEU A 21 -4.01 -9.39 10.20
C LEU A 21 -4.83 -8.98 8.99
N GLY A 22 -5.38 -7.76 8.97
CA GLY A 22 -6.12 -7.24 7.82
C GLY A 22 -5.32 -7.28 6.52
N ALA A 23 -4.00 -7.06 6.59
CA ALA A 23 -3.11 -7.09 5.43
C ALA A 23 -2.85 -8.51 4.88
N TRP A 24 -2.98 -9.55 5.71
CA TRP A 24 -2.68 -10.94 5.33
C TRP A 24 -3.93 -11.80 5.09
N LEU A 25 -5.00 -11.62 5.88
CA LEU A 25 -6.25 -12.35 5.71
C LEU A 25 -6.88 -12.07 4.35
N VAL A 26 -6.79 -10.83 3.88
CA VAL A 26 -7.37 -10.41 2.60
C VAL A 26 -6.74 -11.16 1.41
N PRO A 27 -5.41 -11.14 1.18
CA PRO A 27 -4.80 -11.92 0.10
C PRO A 27 -5.02 -13.42 0.22
N ILE A 28 -5.01 -13.97 1.44
CA ILE A 28 -5.21 -15.41 1.67
C ILE A 28 -6.64 -15.83 1.32
N ILE A 29 -7.65 -15.07 1.72
CA ILE A 29 -9.06 -15.32 1.36
C ILE A 29 -9.25 -15.20 -0.16
N LEU A 30 -8.61 -14.20 -0.79
CA LEU A 30 -8.62 -14.03 -2.24
C LEU A 30 -7.96 -15.20 -2.97
N TRP A 31 -6.83 -15.71 -2.46
CA TRP A 31 -6.10 -16.84 -3.01
C TRP A 31 -6.86 -18.16 -2.89
N LEU A 32 -7.56 -18.39 -1.77
CA LEU A 32 -8.39 -19.58 -1.58
C LEU A 32 -9.65 -19.59 -2.46
N GLY A 33 -10.09 -18.42 -2.95
CA GLY A 33 -11.34 -18.24 -3.66
C GLY A 33 -11.24 -18.07 -5.18
N ILE A 34 -10.08 -18.37 -5.81
CA ILE A 34 -9.78 -18.00 -7.21
C ILE A 34 -10.72 -18.69 -8.22
N GLY A 35 -11.80 -17.94 -8.47
CA GLY A 35 -12.80 -18.02 -9.52
C GLY A 35 -13.51 -16.64 -9.54
N VAL A 36 -14.74 -16.53 -10.05
CA VAL A 36 -15.52 -15.27 -10.10
C VAL A 36 -15.62 -14.53 -8.74
N TRP A 37 -15.50 -15.26 -7.64
CA TRP A 37 -15.54 -14.72 -6.28
C TRP A 37 -14.29 -13.94 -5.88
N GLY A 38 -13.11 -14.23 -6.46
CA GLY A 38 -11.89 -13.46 -6.21
C GLY A 38 -11.99 -12.01 -6.71
N LEU A 39 -12.68 -11.78 -7.83
CA LEU A 39 -12.98 -10.44 -8.33
C LEU A 39 -13.96 -9.70 -7.44
N LEU A 40 -15.03 -10.37 -7.02
CA LEU A 40 -16.05 -9.77 -6.16
C LEU A 40 -15.48 -9.44 -4.78
N THR A 41 -14.63 -10.29 -4.21
CA THR A 41 -13.97 -10.05 -2.93
C THR A 41 -12.92 -8.94 -3.04
N SER A 42 -12.13 -8.88 -4.13
CA SER A 42 -11.17 -7.79 -4.33
C SER A 42 -11.89 -6.46 -4.58
N LEU A 43 -12.96 -6.45 -5.38
CA LEU A 43 -13.82 -5.27 -5.56
C LEU A 43 -14.49 -4.86 -4.25
N LEU A 44 -15.02 -5.79 -3.45
CA LEU A 44 -15.61 -5.49 -2.16
C LEU A 44 -14.57 -4.90 -1.21
N ILE A 45 -13.35 -5.40 -1.20
CA ILE A 45 -12.29 -4.92 -0.32
C ILE A 45 -11.74 -3.56 -0.77
N PHE A 46 -11.43 -3.39 -2.07
CA PHE A 46 -11.09 -2.09 -2.63
C PHE A 46 -12.23 -1.08 -2.46
N ARG A 47 -13.49 -1.52 -2.46
CA ARG A 47 -14.64 -0.63 -2.36
C ARG A 47 -15.16 -0.41 -0.94
N VAL A 48 -14.85 -1.28 0.00
CA VAL A 48 -15.32 -1.17 1.39
C VAL A 48 -14.16 -0.82 2.30
N LEU A 49 -13.04 -1.55 2.25
CA LEU A 49 -11.89 -1.32 3.13
C LEU A 49 -10.99 -0.19 2.61
N ASP A 50 -10.73 -0.11 1.31
CA ASP A 50 -9.91 0.97 0.76
C ASP A 50 -10.65 2.31 0.82
N TYR A 51 -11.94 2.36 0.45
CA TYR A 51 -12.72 3.58 0.67
C TYR A 51 -12.90 3.91 2.15
N SER A 52 -13.11 2.94 3.04
CA SER A 52 -13.29 3.27 4.47
C SER A 52 -12.04 3.87 5.10
N HIS A 53 -10.82 3.48 4.70
CA HIS A 53 -9.63 4.17 5.20
C HIS A 53 -9.56 5.62 4.69
N ILE A 54 -9.94 5.89 3.43
CA ILE A 54 -10.04 7.26 2.89
C ILE A 54 -11.10 8.08 3.66
N PHE A 55 -12.30 7.50 3.86
CA PHE A 55 -13.41 8.12 4.58
C PHE A 55 -13.15 8.33 6.06
N VAL A 56 -12.30 7.54 6.69
CA VAL A 56 -11.87 7.75 8.09
C VAL A 56 -10.76 8.80 8.14
N THR A 57 -9.83 8.79 7.19
CA THR A 57 -8.69 9.73 7.17
C THR A 57 -9.14 11.16 6.90
N TRP A 58 -10.16 11.37 6.06
CA TRP A 58 -10.64 12.70 5.71
C TRP A 58 -11.20 13.50 6.90
N PRO A 59 -12.14 13.00 7.71
CA PRO A 59 -12.63 13.69 8.91
C PRO A 59 -11.52 14.00 9.92
N PHE A 60 -10.53 13.12 10.08
CA PHE A 60 -9.41 13.42 10.99
C PHE A 60 -8.45 14.46 10.42
N THR A 61 -8.22 14.45 9.11
CA THR A 61 -7.32 15.41 8.45
C THR A 61 -7.98 16.80 8.36
N PHE A 62 -9.21 16.87 7.87
CA PHE A 62 -9.94 18.11 7.65
C PHE A 62 -10.71 18.60 8.90
N GLY A 63 -11.03 17.71 9.84
CA GLY A 63 -11.69 18.05 11.10
C GLY A 63 -10.74 18.52 12.20
N ASP A 64 -9.43 18.27 12.07
CA ASP A 64 -8.44 18.88 12.94
C ASP A 64 -8.21 20.36 12.57
N ARG A 65 -8.86 21.23 13.36
CA ARG A 65 -8.78 22.69 13.19
C ARG A 65 -7.35 23.22 13.25
N LYS A 66 -6.47 22.62 14.06
CA LYS A 66 -5.08 23.07 14.14
C LYS A 66 -4.33 22.75 12.86
N THR A 67 -4.45 21.52 12.39
CA THR A 67 -3.83 21.09 11.13
C THR A 67 -4.34 21.92 9.94
N MET A 68 -5.64 22.22 9.89
CA MET A 68 -6.21 23.08 8.84
C MET A 68 -5.78 24.55 8.94
N ALA A 69 -5.59 25.09 10.13
CA ALA A 69 -5.05 26.45 10.29
C ALA A 69 -3.61 26.53 9.77
N ASP A 70 -2.79 25.53 10.07
CA ASP A 70 -1.37 25.53 9.74
C ASP A 70 -1.11 25.17 8.25
N HIS A 71 -1.89 24.25 7.65
CA HIS A 71 -1.61 23.67 6.33
C HIS A 71 -2.79 23.67 5.35
N GLY A 72 -3.98 24.11 5.76
CA GLY A 72 -5.22 23.95 4.98
C GLY A 72 -5.17 24.57 3.59
N ARG A 73 -4.44 25.68 3.40
CA ARG A 73 -4.27 26.30 2.08
C ARG A 73 -3.57 25.37 1.08
N TRP A 74 -2.55 24.62 1.53
CA TRP A 74 -1.85 23.67 0.67
C TRP A 74 -2.73 22.46 0.34
N TYR A 75 -3.48 21.96 1.32
CA TYR A 75 -4.40 20.84 1.08
C TYR A 75 -5.53 21.23 0.14
N GLY A 76 -6.12 22.42 0.32
CA GLY A 76 -7.14 22.95 -0.60
C GLY A 76 -6.59 23.15 -2.00
N THR A 77 -5.40 23.76 -2.13
CA THR A 77 -4.75 23.96 -3.44
C THR A 77 -4.48 22.63 -4.13
N GLY A 78 -3.90 21.66 -3.42
CA GLY A 78 -3.65 20.32 -3.95
C GLY A 78 -4.94 19.62 -4.37
N PHE A 79 -5.99 19.69 -3.56
CA PHE A 79 -7.29 19.10 -3.86
C PHE A 79 -7.91 19.69 -5.14
N PHE A 80 -8.01 21.02 -5.23
CA PHE A 80 -8.57 21.65 -6.42
C PHE A 80 -7.69 21.46 -7.66
N ALA A 81 -6.36 21.43 -7.51
CA ALA A 81 -5.44 21.13 -8.60
C ALA A 81 -5.65 19.70 -9.13
N ILE A 82 -5.78 18.71 -8.25
CA ILE A 82 -6.04 17.31 -8.65
C ILE A 82 -7.41 17.18 -9.32
N ILE A 83 -8.45 17.84 -8.81
CA ILE A 83 -9.78 17.85 -9.45
C ILE A 83 -9.72 18.50 -10.83
N GLY A 84 -9.15 19.70 -10.92
CA GLY A 84 -9.04 20.43 -12.18
C GLY A 84 -8.26 19.63 -13.21
N LEU A 85 -7.14 19.02 -12.81
CA LEU A 85 -6.36 18.15 -13.66
C LEU A 85 -7.13 16.89 -14.07
N SER A 86 -7.90 16.28 -13.17
CA SER A 86 -8.75 15.12 -13.49
C SER A 86 -9.79 15.46 -14.57
N VAL A 87 -10.48 16.59 -14.42
CA VAL A 87 -11.48 17.06 -15.39
C VAL A 87 -10.81 17.38 -16.74
N LEU A 88 -9.68 18.08 -16.71
CA LEU A 88 -8.91 18.41 -17.91
C LEU A 88 -8.46 17.14 -18.65
N MET A 89 -7.79 16.21 -17.94
CA MET A 89 -7.32 14.96 -18.56
C MET A 89 -8.47 14.11 -19.10
N THR A 90 -9.63 14.15 -18.46
CA THR A 90 -10.84 13.45 -18.93
C THR A 90 -11.41 14.07 -20.20
N THR A 91 -11.25 15.37 -20.41
CA THR A 91 -11.84 16.09 -21.56
C THR A 91 -10.90 16.22 -22.76
N LEU A 92 -9.59 16.01 -22.59
CA LEU A 92 -8.58 16.09 -23.67
C LEU A 92 -8.51 14.88 -24.60
N GLY A 93 -9.38 13.89 -24.41
CA GLY A 93 -9.48 12.69 -25.25
C GLY A 93 -8.78 11.45 -24.69
N ARG A 94 -8.86 10.36 -25.45
CA ARG A 94 -8.53 9.01 -24.96
C ARG A 94 -7.09 8.86 -24.46
N THR A 95 -6.11 9.40 -25.17
CA THR A 95 -4.70 9.27 -24.76
C THR A 95 -4.42 9.95 -23.42
N ALA A 96 -4.99 11.15 -23.19
CA ALA A 96 -4.86 11.86 -21.93
C ALA A 96 -5.56 11.13 -20.78
N GLN A 97 -6.74 10.56 -21.04
CA GLN A 97 -7.46 9.70 -20.09
C GLN A 97 -6.61 8.50 -19.69
N VAL A 98 -6.11 7.73 -20.66
CA VAL A 98 -5.30 6.53 -20.41
C VAL A 98 -4.04 6.89 -19.62
N LEU A 99 -3.37 7.99 -19.95
CA LEU A 99 -2.22 8.48 -19.17
C LEU A 99 -2.60 8.78 -17.72
N TRP A 100 -3.69 9.51 -17.51
CA TRP A 100 -4.17 9.88 -16.19
C TRP A 100 -4.52 8.66 -15.34
N TRP A 101 -5.30 7.73 -15.88
CA TRP A 101 -5.65 6.48 -15.22
C TRP A 101 -4.42 5.63 -14.91
N SER A 102 -3.45 5.57 -15.82
CA SER A 102 -2.17 4.89 -15.59
C SER A 102 -1.45 5.46 -14.37
N VAL A 103 -1.33 6.79 -14.29
CA VAL A 103 -0.70 7.44 -13.12
C VAL A 103 -1.41 7.04 -11.84
N PHE A 104 -2.74 7.08 -11.77
CA PHE A 104 -3.49 6.70 -10.57
C PHE A 104 -3.28 5.24 -10.16
N ILE A 105 -3.31 4.32 -11.13
CA ILE A 105 -3.18 2.89 -10.86
C ILE A 105 -1.74 2.53 -10.43
N TYR A 106 -0.74 3.01 -11.17
CA TYR A 106 0.68 2.77 -10.86
C TYR A 106 1.10 3.47 -9.57
N TRP A 107 0.66 4.72 -9.36
CA TRP A 107 0.86 5.43 -8.11
C TRP A 107 0.14 4.73 -6.95
N GLY A 108 -1.07 4.21 -7.18
CA GLY A 108 -1.88 3.55 -6.18
C GLY A 108 -1.12 2.40 -5.51
N ALA A 109 -0.55 1.51 -6.32
CA ALA A 109 0.30 0.43 -5.83
C ALA A 109 1.47 0.94 -4.98
N PHE A 110 2.17 1.97 -5.44
CA PHE A 110 3.28 2.58 -4.70
C PHE A 110 2.83 3.27 -3.39
N HIS A 111 1.68 3.95 -3.40
CA HIS A 111 1.13 4.66 -2.25
C HIS A 111 0.86 3.68 -1.09
N ILE A 112 0.32 2.49 -1.39
CA ILE A 112 0.04 1.46 -0.40
C ILE A 112 1.33 1.03 0.30
N ILE A 113 2.41 0.80 -0.46
CA ILE A 113 3.72 0.45 0.10
C ILE A 113 4.23 1.56 1.01
N ARG A 114 4.11 2.82 0.59
CA ARG A 114 4.54 3.99 1.38
C ARG A 114 3.73 4.16 2.66
N GLN A 115 2.44 3.85 2.64
CA GLN A 115 1.59 3.89 3.83
C GLN A 115 2.03 2.84 4.85
N HIS A 116 2.20 1.58 4.43
CA HIS A 116 2.68 0.50 5.30
C HIS A 116 4.11 0.74 5.79
N TYR A 117 4.95 1.38 4.98
CA TYR A 117 6.28 1.81 5.40
C TYR A 117 6.21 2.79 6.58
N GLY A 118 5.27 3.74 6.56
CA GLY A 118 5.03 4.65 7.68
C GLY A 118 4.74 3.91 8.99
N PHE A 119 3.83 2.92 8.95
CA PHE A 119 3.54 2.06 10.10
C PHE A 119 4.76 1.30 10.57
N LEU A 120 5.49 0.65 9.64
CA LEU A 120 6.72 -0.08 9.96
C LEU A 120 7.73 0.81 10.68
N ARG A 121 7.93 2.04 10.23
CA ARG A 121 8.86 2.99 10.89
C ARG A 121 8.42 3.36 12.30
N ILE A 122 7.12 3.47 12.55
CA ILE A 122 6.59 3.72 13.90
C ILE A 122 6.90 2.52 14.81
N TYR A 123 6.64 1.29 14.37
CA TYR A 123 6.96 0.08 15.14
C TYR A 123 8.47 -0.04 15.39
N GLN A 124 9.30 0.09 14.36
CA GLN A 124 10.77 0.05 14.49
C GLN A 124 11.28 1.06 15.51
N SER A 125 10.71 2.28 15.52
CA SER A 125 11.05 3.31 16.48
C SER A 125 10.62 2.98 17.92
N ARG A 126 9.46 2.34 18.11
CA ARG A 126 8.94 1.97 19.44
C ARG A 126 9.67 0.77 20.03
N HIS A 127 10.00 -0.21 19.19
CA HIS A 127 10.72 -1.43 19.58
C HIS A 127 12.24 -1.26 19.66
N GLY A 128 12.80 -0.16 19.13
CA GLY A 128 14.25 0.04 19.10
C GLY A 128 14.96 -0.95 18.19
N ALA A 129 14.38 -1.22 17.02
CA ALA A 129 14.92 -2.21 16.08
C ALA A 129 16.37 -1.90 15.67
N ARG A 130 17.23 -2.92 15.68
CA ARG A 130 18.62 -2.82 15.21
C ARG A 130 18.64 -2.38 13.74
N SER A 131 19.61 -1.56 13.35
CA SER A 131 19.71 -0.99 11.99
C SER A 131 19.67 -2.05 10.87
N SER A 132 20.34 -3.19 11.06
CA SER A 132 20.32 -4.30 10.10
C SER A 132 18.95 -4.97 9.97
N LEU A 133 18.28 -5.22 11.10
CA LEU A 133 16.94 -5.79 11.15
C LEU A 133 15.91 -4.84 10.54
N ALA A 134 15.99 -3.55 10.88
CA ALA A 134 15.13 -2.53 10.33
C ALA A 134 15.23 -2.42 8.80
N LYS A 135 16.44 -2.57 8.23
CA LYS A 135 16.64 -2.62 6.77
C LYS A 135 16.04 -3.88 6.16
N ALA A 136 16.18 -5.03 6.81
CA ALA A 136 15.61 -6.28 6.35
C ALA A 136 14.07 -6.23 6.34
N GLU A 137 13.44 -5.69 7.38
CA GLU A 137 11.99 -5.50 7.42
C GLU A 137 11.49 -4.56 6.30
N VAL A 138 12.25 -3.50 5.98
CA VAL A 138 11.94 -2.62 4.85
C VAL A 138 12.07 -3.36 3.52
N GLY A 139 13.14 -4.16 3.35
CA GLY A 139 13.31 -5.02 2.18
C GLY A 139 12.15 -5.97 2.01
N MET A 140 11.77 -6.68 3.08
CA MET A 140 10.64 -7.59 3.14
C MET A 140 9.32 -6.90 2.78
N LEU A 141 9.06 -5.69 3.30
CA LEU A 141 7.87 -4.93 2.94
C LEU A 141 7.85 -4.61 1.45
N TYR A 142 8.86 -3.90 0.95
CA TYR A 142 8.86 -3.41 -0.44
C TYR A 142 8.84 -4.57 -1.44
N SER A 143 9.68 -5.58 -1.25
CA SER A 143 9.80 -6.67 -2.21
C SER A 143 8.63 -7.65 -2.13
N GLY A 144 8.09 -7.90 -0.93
CA GLY A 144 6.90 -8.73 -0.74
C GLY A 144 5.65 -8.11 -1.38
N THR A 145 5.47 -6.79 -1.26
CA THR A 145 4.37 -6.08 -1.92
C THR A 145 4.58 -5.90 -3.42
N ALA A 146 5.83 -5.72 -3.86
CA ALA A 146 6.15 -5.52 -5.28
C ALA A 146 6.05 -6.83 -6.07
N PHE A 147 6.38 -7.98 -5.48
CA PHE A 147 6.35 -9.27 -6.17
C PHE A 147 5.02 -9.57 -6.90
N PRO A 148 3.85 -9.62 -6.23
CA PRO A 148 2.59 -9.92 -6.91
C PRO A 148 2.24 -8.87 -7.97
N TYR A 149 2.62 -7.61 -7.75
CA TYR A 149 2.40 -6.53 -8.71
C TYR A 149 3.24 -6.69 -9.98
N LEU A 150 4.55 -6.91 -9.82
CA LEU A 150 5.47 -7.15 -10.93
C LEU A 150 5.13 -8.45 -11.66
N LEU A 151 4.69 -9.48 -10.95
CA LEU A 151 4.27 -10.74 -11.54
C LEU A 151 3.05 -10.53 -12.45
N ASN A 152 2.02 -9.81 -11.96
CA ASN A 152 0.84 -9.46 -12.77
C ASN A 152 1.21 -8.60 -13.99
N LEU A 153 2.12 -7.63 -13.86
CA LEU A 153 2.59 -6.86 -15.02
C LEU A 153 3.40 -7.70 -16.02
N SER A 154 4.04 -8.79 -15.56
CA SER A 154 4.82 -9.68 -16.41
C SER A 154 3.99 -10.75 -17.13
N GLN A 155 2.91 -11.24 -16.48
CA GLN A 155 2.09 -12.34 -16.97
C GLN A 155 0.72 -11.91 -17.47
N GLY A 156 0.37 -10.63 -17.29
CA GLY A 156 -1.00 -10.15 -17.43
C GLY A 156 -1.81 -10.37 -16.16
N TRP A 157 -2.87 -9.60 -16.00
CA TRP A 157 -3.81 -9.78 -14.89
C TRP A 157 -4.74 -10.97 -15.19
N ALA A 158 -4.90 -11.89 -14.24
CA ALA A 158 -5.75 -13.08 -14.41
C ALA A 158 -7.22 -12.74 -14.79
N LEU A 159 -7.67 -11.58 -14.35
CA LEU A 159 -8.82 -10.85 -14.88
C LEU A 159 -8.24 -9.49 -15.23
N ASP A 160 -8.46 -8.99 -16.45
CA ASP A 160 -7.95 -7.69 -16.88
C ASP A 160 -9.06 -6.62 -16.75
N PRO A 161 -9.37 -6.12 -15.53
CA PRO A 161 -10.41 -5.12 -15.34
C PRO A 161 -10.01 -3.76 -15.93
N MET A 162 -8.73 -3.57 -16.25
CA MET A 162 -8.18 -2.29 -16.71
C MET A 162 -8.05 -2.25 -18.23
N GLY A 163 -7.80 -3.38 -18.90
CA GLY A 163 -7.83 -3.49 -20.36
C GLY A 163 -6.99 -2.42 -21.06
N ASP A 164 -7.65 -1.73 -21.98
CA ASP A 164 -7.12 -0.62 -22.78
C ASP A 164 -7.33 0.76 -22.13
N ALA A 165 -7.74 0.80 -20.85
CA ALA A 165 -7.92 2.01 -20.06
C ALA A 165 -6.62 2.48 -19.38
N VAL A 166 -5.55 1.67 -19.38
CA VAL A 166 -4.23 2.02 -18.86
C VAL A 166 -3.12 1.62 -19.84
N PHE A 167 -1.98 2.31 -19.78
CA PHE A 167 -0.77 1.92 -20.50
C PHE A 167 -0.19 0.66 -19.87
N GLN A 168 -0.14 -0.42 -20.64
CA GLN A 168 0.48 -1.66 -20.20
C GLN A 168 2.00 -1.49 -20.18
N ILE A 169 2.60 -1.60 -19.01
CA ILE A 169 4.05 -1.56 -18.83
C ILE A 169 4.58 -2.99 -18.84
N PRO A 170 5.30 -3.43 -19.88
CA PRO A 170 5.86 -4.77 -19.91
C PRO A 170 6.95 -4.89 -18.85
N VAL A 171 6.76 -5.81 -17.90
CA VAL A 171 7.75 -6.10 -16.86
C VAL A 171 8.36 -7.47 -17.15
N PRO A 172 9.69 -7.59 -17.32
CA PRO A 172 10.33 -8.89 -17.42
C PRO A 172 10.10 -9.73 -16.17
N ALA A 173 9.69 -11.00 -16.32
CA ALA A 173 9.39 -11.90 -15.20
C ALA A 173 10.57 -12.05 -14.21
N VAL A 174 11.82 -11.92 -14.69
CA VAL A 174 13.02 -11.94 -13.84
C VAL A 174 13.00 -10.86 -12.75
N LEU A 175 12.36 -9.70 -12.99
CA LEU A 175 12.23 -8.66 -11.98
C LEU A 175 11.25 -9.05 -10.87
N ALA A 176 10.15 -9.70 -11.22
CA ALA A 176 9.20 -10.24 -10.24
C ALA A 176 9.89 -11.31 -9.38
N TRP A 177 10.54 -12.29 -10.01
CA TRP A 177 11.26 -13.34 -9.28
C TRP A 177 12.43 -12.80 -8.45
N GLY A 178 13.11 -11.76 -8.94
CA GLY A 178 14.12 -11.03 -8.16
C GLY A 178 13.54 -10.40 -6.89
N ALA A 179 12.36 -9.78 -6.97
CA ALA A 179 11.65 -9.25 -5.80
C ALA A 179 11.29 -10.35 -4.79
N LEU A 180 10.83 -11.52 -5.27
CA LEU A 180 10.59 -12.67 -4.40
C LEU A 180 11.89 -13.16 -3.72
N GLY A 181 12.99 -13.23 -4.46
CA GLY A 181 14.30 -13.59 -3.90
C GLY A 181 14.74 -12.65 -2.77
N VAL A 182 14.59 -11.34 -2.97
CA VAL A 182 14.85 -10.33 -1.92
C VAL A 182 13.90 -10.52 -0.73
N PHE A 183 12.62 -10.79 -0.98
CA PHE A 183 11.64 -11.04 0.09
C PHE A 183 12.05 -12.21 0.96
N ILE A 184 12.42 -13.35 0.36
CA ILE A 184 12.85 -14.55 1.08
C ILE A 184 14.13 -14.27 1.87
N ALA A 185 15.14 -13.65 1.26
CA ALA A 185 16.40 -13.33 1.94
C ALA A 185 16.17 -12.42 3.16
N CYS A 186 15.37 -11.37 3.01
CA CYS A 186 15.00 -10.48 4.11
C CYS A 186 14.16 -11.19 5.18
N SER A 187 13.23 -12.06 4.79
CA SER A 187 12.39 -12.82 5.73
C SER A 187 13.22 -13.76 6.60
N VAL A 188 14.20 -14.45 5.99
CA VAL A 188 15.18 -15.29 6.71
C VAL A 188 15.98 -14.43 7.69
N GLN A 189 16.49 -13.28 7.26
CA GLN A 189 17.23 -12.38 8.14
C GLN A 189 16.39 -11.85 9.30
N VAL A 190 15.12 -11.51 9.06
CA VAL A 190 14.18 -11.07 10.11
C VAL A 190 13.92 -12.21 11.09
N PHE A 191 13.58 -13.40 10.60
CA PHE A 191 13.30 -14.57 11.43
C PHE A 191 14.47 -14.90 12.37
N TRP A 192 15.69 -15.04 11.84
CA TRP A 192 16.88 -15.27 12.65
C TRP A 192 17.22 -14.09 13.56
N GLY A 193 17.03 -12.87 13.06
CA GLY A 193 17.31 -11.63 13.77
C GLY A 193 16.43 -11.41 15.00
N TRP A 194 15.24 -12.01 15.05
CA TRP A 194 14.35 -12.02 16.22
C TRP A 194 14.58 -13.24 17.12
N TRP A 195 14.92 -14.42 16.56
CA TRP A 195 15.15 -15.65 17.35
C TRP A 195 16.47 -15.65 18.14
N LEU A 196 17.47 -14.90 17.68
CA LEU A 196 18.81 -14.83 18.28
C LEU A 196 19.03 -13.59 19.18
N SER A 197 17.97 -12.83 19.47
CA SER A 197 18.00 -11.62 20.32
C SER A 197 17.05 -11.75 21.50
#